data_AF-A0A939KCB7-F1
#
_entry.id   AF-A0A939KCB7-F1
#
_cell.length_a   1.000
_cell.length_b   1.000
_cell.length_c   1.000
_cell.angle_alpha   90.00
_cell.angle_beta   90.00
_cell.angle_gamma   90.00
#
_symmetry.space_group_name_H-M   'P 1'
#
loop_
_entity.id
_entity.type
_entity.pdbx_description
1 polymer ?
#
loop_
_entity_poly.entity_id
_entity_poly.type
_entity_poly.pdbx_seq_one_letter_code
_entity_poly.pdbx_strand_id
1 'polypeptide(L)'
;MSALPCPHLSISLHTAAILTGRSVRTWQRRIEEGLVPRLGDGVRALVPFEAVQQSMEGVPGEAANAWSAQDVQTLVRADLGEALAQAQMGSQFALLALRGAAPATPPAPGHDAGRIAHYFLERAAEQAQADAMHWLGLLYAAGLGPTGDASDGDANADTSNNAMALMWIAKAAAHGHAIARQQLAALVPNLPNLPAGGQA
;
A
#
# COMPACT_ATOMS: atom_id res chain seq x y z
N MET A 1 21.64 30.82 -16.78
CA MET A 1 20.21 31.03 -16.47
C MET A 1 19.65 29.68 -16.10
N SER A 2 19.46 29.47 -14.80
CA SER A 2 19.11 28.19 -14.21
C SER A 2 17.79 27.67 -14.80
N ALA A 3 17.83 26.46 -15.36
CA ALA A 3 16.61 25.70 -15.55
C ALA A 3 15.89 25.63 -14.20
N LEU A 4 14.66 26.12 -14.15
CA LEU A 4 13.81 25.94 -12.98
C LEU A 4 13.74 24.43 -12.74
N PRO A 5 14.21 23.91 -11.59
CA PRO A 5 14.09 22.49 -11.33
C PRO A 5 12.60 22.16 -11.34
N CYS A 6 12.23 21.13 -12.11
CA CYS A 6 10.93 20.50 -12.03
C CYS A 6 10.51 20.40 -10.55
N PRO A 7 9.23 20.55 -10.18
CA PRO A 7 8.82 20.28 -8.81
C PRO A 7 9.23 18.84 -8.48
N HIS A 8 10.32 18.67 -7.73
CA HIS A 8 10.80 17.36 -7.34
C HIS A 8 9.72 16.79 -6.41
N LEU A 9 8.86 15.93 -6.97
CA LEU A 9 7.85 15.22 -6.22
C LEU A 9 8.58 14.46 -5.10
N SER A 10 8.19 14.73 -3.86
CA SER A 10 8.90 14.28 -2.69
C SER A 10 7.98 13.46 -1.81
N ILE A 11 8.55 12.43 -1.19
CA ILE A 11 7.83 11.49 -0.31
C ILE A 11 8.57 11.33 1.00
N SER A 12 7.87 10.90 2.04
CA SER A 12 8.51 10.65 3.33
C SER A 12 9.47 9.48 3.29
N LEU A 13 10.41 9.49 4.25
CA LEU A 13 11.33 8.38 4.47
C LEU A 13 10.61 7.05 4.76
N HIS A 14 9.42 7.11 5.37
CA HIS A 14 8.65 5.91 5.67
C HIS A 14 8.06 5.31 4.40
N THR A 15 7.45 6.13 3.54
CA THR A 15 6.95 5.66 2.24
C THR A 15 8.11 5.19 1.35
N ALA A 16 9.24 5.89 1.34
CA ALA A 16 10.44 5.44 0.64
C ALA A 16 10.94 4.07 1.17
N ALA A 17 10.98 3.89 2.49
CA ALA A 17 11.36 2.64 3.14
C ALA A 17 10.46 1.47 2.73
N ILE A 18 9.14 1.66 2.77
CA ILE A 18 8.15 0.65 2.36
C ILE A 18 8.30 0.28 0.88
N LEU A 19 8.38 1.29 0.00
CA LEU A 19 8.52 1.09 -1.43
C LEU A 19 9.82 0.39 -1.80
N THR A 20 10.92 0.66 -1.09
CA THR A 20 12.23 0.06 -1.39
C THR A 20 12.60 -1.15 -0.54
N GLY A 21 11.72 -1.60 0.37
CA GLY A 21 12.03 -2.68 1.32
C GLY A 21 13.25 -2.40 2.20
N ARG A 22 13.63 -1.14 2.39
CA ARG A 22 14.79 -0.72 3.19
C ARG A 22 14.31 -0.06 4.46
N SER A 23 15.14 -0.03 5.49
CA SER A 23 14.78 0.69 6.72
C SER A 23 14.75 2.21 6.52
N VAL A 24 13.93 2.91 7.31
CA VAL A 24 13.95 4.38 7.39
C VAL A 24 15.36 4.89 7.73
N ARG A 25 16.09 4.18 8.61
CA ARG A 25 17.47 4.51 8.99
C ARG A 25 18.42 4.48 7.80
N THR A 26 18.22 3.55 6.86
CA THR A 26 19.01 3.49 5.61
C THR A 26 18.82 4.76 4.78
N TRP A 27 17.59 5.26 4.68
CA TRP A 27 17.28 6.51 3.99
C TRP A 27 17.83 7.74 4.73
N GLN A 28 17.73 7.77 6.06
CA GLN A 28 18.34 8.82 6.89
C GLN A 28 19.86 8.89 6.69
N ARG A 29 20.55 7.74 6.74
CA ARG A 29 21.99 7.65 6.50
C ARG A 29 22.38 8.17 5.12
N ARG A 30 21.62 7.83 4.07
CA ARG A 30 21.87 8.34 2.70
C ARG A 30 21.76 9.87 2.60
N ILE A 31 20.90 10.48 3.41
CA ILE A 31 20.82 11.94 3.52
C ILE A 31 22.05 12.51 4.23
N GLU A 32 22.46 11.90 5.36
CA GLU A 32 23.64 12.31 6.13
C GLU A 32 24.94 12.21 5.33
N GLU A 33 25.06 11.17 4.49
CA GLU A 33 26.19 10.94 3.59
C GLU A 33 26.14 11.82 2.33
N GLY A 34 25.09 12.63 2.15
CA GLY A 34 24.92 13.52 0.99
C GLY A 34 24.55 12.80 -0.32
N LEU A 35 24.20 11.52 -0.27
CA LEU A 35 23.81 10.72 -1.44
C LEU A 35 22.39 11.05 -1.94
N VAL A 36 21.54 11.60 -1.07
CA VAL A 36 20.17 12.01 -1.39
C VAL A 36 19.90 13.37 -0.75
N PRO A 37 19.38 14.36 -1.48
CA PRO A 37 19.06 15.66 -0.89
C PRO A 37 17.92 15.52 0.13
N ARG A 38 18.06 16.18 1.28
CA ARG A 38 16.97 16.35 2.25
C ARG A 38 16.01 17.40 1.73
N LEU A 39 14.74 17.05 1.61
CA LEU A 39 13.64 17.98 1.34
C LEU A 39 12.75 18.09 2.58
N GLY A 40 11.95 19.16 2.65
CA GLY A 40 11.02 19.42 3.75
C GLY A 40 11.48 20.53 4.73
N ASP A 41 10.53 20.98 5.54
CA ASP A 41 10.55 22.12 6.46
C ASP A 41 11.07 21.77 7.88
N GLY A 42 11.79 20.65 8.01
CA GLY A 42 12.47 20.24 9.25
C GLY A 42 11.68 19.27 10.12
N VAL A 43 10.34 19.39 10.19
CA VAL A 43 9.47 18.49 10.96
C VAL A 43 9.38 17.11 10.31
N ARG A 44 9.27 17.07 8.97
CA ARG A 44 9.19 15.85 8.19
C ARG A 44 10.34 15.81 7.19
N ALA A 45 11.19 14.80 7.29
CA ALA A 45 12.22 14.56 6.30
C ALA A 45 11.58 13.92 5.05
N LEU A 46 11.79 14.56 3.90
CA LEU A 46 11.35 14.10 2.59
C LEU A 46 12.57 13.83 1.72
N VAL A 47 12.38 12.94 0.74
CA VAL A 47 13.36 12.65 -0.31
C VAL A 47 12.70 12.78 -1.68
N PRO A 48 13.44 13.18 -2.72
CA PRO A 48 12.92 13.19 -4.07
C PRO A 48 12.56 11.76 -4.50
N PHE A 49 11.39 11.58 -5.12
CA PHE A 49 10.92 10.28 -5.58
C PHE A 49 11.88 9.64 -6.59
N GLU A 50 12.56 10.45 -7.40
CA GLU A 50 13.59 9.99 -8.33
C GLU A 50 14.70 9.18 -7.65
N ALA A 51 15.17 9.60 -6.46
CA ALA A 51 16.16 8.86 -5.70
C ALA A 51 15.62 7.51 -5.18
N VAL A 52 14.31 7.45 -4.93
CA VAL A 52 13.60 6.23 -4.54
C VAL A 52 13.47 5.28 -5.74
N GLN A 53 13.12 5.80 -6.91
CA GLN A 53 13.07 5.04 -8.17
C GLN A 53 14.42 4.40 -8.51
N GLN A 54 15.50 5.18 -8.47
CA GLN A 54 16.86 4.68 -8.68
C GLN A 54 17.27 3.58 -7.68
N SER A 55 16.68 3.57 -6.49
CA SER A 55 16.92 2.53 -5.49
C SER A 55 16.08 1.27 -5.70
N MET A 56 15.02 1.32 -6.52
CA MET A 56 14.17 0.19 -6.90
C MET A 56 14.66 -0.49 -8.19
N GLU A 57 15.33 0.26 -9.06
CA GLU A 57 15.91 -0.24 -10.31
C GLU A 57 17.18 -1.07 -10.03
N GLY A 58 17.09 -2.38 -10.23
CA GLY A 58 18.23 -3.32 -10.22
C GLY A 58 18.43 -3.94 -11.60
N VAL A 59 19.69 -3.95 -12.07
CA VAL A 59 20.21 -4.38 -13.40
C VAL A 59 19.59 -3.63 -14.60
N PRO A 60 20.40 -2.83 -15.35
CA PRO A 60 19.93 -2.16 -16.55
C PRO A 60 19.60 -3.17 -17.66
N GLY A 61 18.37 -3.12 -18.18
CA GLY A 61 17.94 -3.95 -19.31
C GLY A 61 16.44 -4.20 -19.40
N GLU A 62 15.71 -4.10 -18.28
CA GLU A 62 14.26 -4.32 -18.22
C GLU A 62 13.49 -3.03 -17.88
N ALA A 63 13.88 -1.91 -18.48
CA ALA A 63 13.09 -0.67 -18.42
C ALA A 63 11.84 -0.80 -19.29
N ALA A 64 10.90 -1.67 -18.90
CA ALA A 64 9.63 -1.81 -19.60
C ALA A 64 8.51 -0.97 -18.96
N ASN A 65 8.58 -0.59 -17.68
CA ASN A 65 7.48 0.14 -17.04
C ASN A 65 8.00 1.20 -16.07
N ALA A 66 7.96 2.47 -16.46
CA ALA A 66 8.17 3.59 -15.55
C ALA A 66 6.86 3.89 -14.80
N TRP A 67 6.95 4.35 -13.56
CA TRP A 67 5.79 4.92 -12.84
C TRP A 67 5.19 6.04 -13.68
N SER A 68 3.89 5.99 -13.97
CA SER A 68 3.25 7.07 -14.71
C SER A 68 3.18 8.34 -13.86
N ALA A 69 3.08 9.51 -14.50
CA ALA A 69 2.92 10.77 -13.77
C ALA A 69 1.71 10.74 -12.83
N GLN A 70 0.66 10.02 -13.21
CA GLN A 70 -0.54 9.83 -12.39
C GLN A 70 -0.28 8.96 -11.16
N ASP A 71 0.52 7.89 -11.30
CA ASP A 71 0.89 7.03 -10.17
C ASP A 71 1.73 7.78 -9.16
N VAL A 72 2.72 8.56 -9.63
CA VAL A 72 3.55 9.38 -8.74
C VAL A 72 2.70 10.44 -8.02
N GLN A 73 1.75 11.06 -8.70
CA GLN A 73 0.86 12.03 -8.06
C GLN A 73 -0.07 11.39 -7.03
N THR A 74 -0.60 10.20 -7.33
CA THR A 74 -1.41 9.42 -6.38
C THR A 74 -0.59 8.99 -5.18
N LEU A 75 0.67 8.58 -5.39
CA LEU A 75 1.61 8.25 -4.33
C LEU A 75 1.89 9.43 -3.40
N VAL A 76 2.15 10.62 -3.94
CA VAL A 76 2.40 11.83 -3.14
C VAL A 76 1.17 12.18 -2.31
N ARG A 77 -0.03 12.14 -2.91
CA ARG A 77 -1.29 12.35 -2.18
C ARG A 77 -1.50 11.32 -1.06
N ALA A 78 -1.20 10.05 -1.34
CA ALA A 78 -1.30 8.98 -0.36
C ALA A 78 -0.31 9.17 0.80
N ASP A 79 0.93 9.58 0.49
CA ASP A 79 1.98 9.90 1.46
C ASP A 79 1.62 11.11 2.34
N LEU A 80 0.87 12.08 1.80
CA LEU A 80 0.32 13.22 2.53
C LEU A 80 -0.87 12.87 3.43
N GLY A 81 -1.42 11.66 3.32
CA GLY A 81 -2.48 11.19 4.20
C GLY A 81 -3.85 11.04 3.55
N GLU A 82 -4.01 11.38 2.27
CA GLU A 82 -5.33 11.37 1.64
C GLU A 82 -5.91 9.95 1.55
N ALA A 83 -7.01 9.69 2.27
CA ALA A 83 -7.61 8.35 2.40
C ALA A 83 -7.90 7.68 1.05
N LEU A 84 -8.48 8.43 0.11
CA LEU A 84 -8.82 7.92 -1.21
C LEU A 84 -7.57 7.59 -2.04
N ALA A 85 -6.53 8.42 -1.97
CA ALA A 85 -5.27 8.15 -2.65
C ALA A 85 -4.54 6.93 -2.03
N GLN A 86 -4.59 6.78 -0.71
CA GLN A 86 -4.08 5.59 -0.02
C GLN A 86 -4.82 4.33 -0.45
N ALA A 87 -6.16 4.36 -0.51
CA ALA A 87 -6.92 3.22 -1.02
C ALA A 87 -6.62 2.91 -2.50
N GLN A 88 -6.45 3.95 -3.32
CA GLN A 88 -6.04 3.81 -4.72
C GLN A 88 -4.67 3.13 -4.84
N MET A 89 -3.61 3.66 -4.20
CA MET A 89 -2.28 3.03 -4.25
C MET A 89 -2.30 1.61 -3.67
N GLY A 90 -2.95 1.44 -2.53
CA GLY A 90 -3.08 0.15 -1.87
C GLY A 90 -3.74 -0.90 -2.76
N SER A 91 -4.84 -0.55 -3.45
CA SER A 91 -5.54 -1.47 -4.35
C SER A 91 -4.72 -1.84 -5.59
N GLN A 92 -3.92 -0.92 -6.12
CA GLN A 92 -3.02 -1.21 -7.25
C GLN A 92 -1.97 -2.25 -6.86
N PHE A 93 -1.32 -2.06 -5.71
CA PHE A 93 -0.34 -3.04 -5.19
C PHE A 93 -1.01 -4.36 -4.78
N ALA A 94 -2.24 -4.32 -4.24
CA ALA A 94 -2.98 -5.52 -3.90
C ALA A 94 -3.28 -6.36 -5.14
N LEU A 95 -3.68 -5.72 -6.24
CA LEU A 95 -3.93 -6.38 -7.52
C LEU A 95 -2.66 -7.02 -8.08
N LEU A 96 -1.51 -6.37 -7.95
CA LEU A 96 -0.21 -6.94 -8.33
C LEU A 96 0.11 -8.18 -7.50
N ALA A 97 -0.06 -8.11 -6.18
CA ALA A 97 0.19 -9.22 -5.27
C ALA A 97 -0.73 -10.44 -5.57
N LEU A 98 -2.03 -10.20 -5.74
CA LEU A 98 -3.03 -11.24 -5.98
C LEU A 98 -2.87 -11.96 -7.33
N ARG A 99 -2.36 -11.27 -8.36
CA ARG A 99 -2.15 -11.88 -9.68
C ARG A 99 -0.93 -12.80 -9.73
N GLY A 100 -0.03 -12.73 -8.74
CA GLY A 100 1.30 -13.34 -8.82
C GLY A 100 2.07 -12.90 -10.06
N ALA A 101 1.67 -11.79 -10.68
CA ALA A 101 2.12 -11.37 -11.99
C ALA A 101 3.32 -10.44 -11.87
N ALA A 102 4.29 -10.60 -12.78
CA ALA A 102 5.33 -9.60 -12.98
C ALA A 102 4.66 -8.24 -13.26
N PRO A 103 5.09 -7.17 -12.58
CA PRO A 103 4.37 -5.90 -12.61
C PRO A 103 4.28 -5.25 -14.00
N ALA A 104 3.11 -4.67 -14.30
CA ALA A 104 2.99 -3.63 -15.32
C ALA A 104 3.53 -2.25 -14.85
N THR A 105 3.97 -2.15 -13.58
CA THR A 105 4.52 -0.94 -12.91
C THR A 105 5.40 -1.41 -11.73
N PRO A 106 6.69 -1.05 -11.62
CA PRO A 106 7.70 -1.92 -11.00
C PRO A 106 7.61 -1.92 -9.47
N PRO A 107 7.49 -3.12 -8.85
CA PRO A 107 8.49 -3.56 -7.87
C PRO A 107 9.34 -4.75 -8.37
N ALA A 108 10.67 -4.63 -8.35
CA ALA A 108 11.64 -5.66 -8.77
C ALA A 108 12.42 -6.23 -7.54
N PRO A 109 13.37 -7.19 -7.66
CA PRO A 109 13.53 -8.31 -6.71
C PRO A 109 13.78 -7.92 -5.25
N GLY A 110 13.04 -8.54 -4.32
CA GLY A 110 13.11 -8.33 -2.86
C GLY A 110 11.93 -7.53 -2.26
N HIS A 111 10.99 -7.08 -3.09
CA HIS A 111 9.80 -6.35 -2.67
C HIS A 111 8.56 -7.24 -2.62
N ASP A 112 7.81 -7.12 -1.54
CA ASP A 112 6.51 -7.75 -1.38
C ASP A 112 5.42 -6.72 -1.69
N ALA A 113 4.78 -6.84 -2.85
CA ALA A 113 3.66 -5.99 -3.25
C ALA A 113 2.50 -6.07 -2.25
N GLY A 114 2.31 -7.22 -1.59
CA GLY A 114 1.34 -7.40 -0.51
C GLY A 114 1.64 -6.51 0.69
N ARG A 115 2.92 -6.42 1.09
CA ARG A 115 3.35 -5.51 2.17
C ARG A 115 3.11 -4.04 1.84
N ILE A 116 3.38 -3.62 0.60
CA ILE A 116 3.12 -2.23 0.16
C ILE A 116 1.62 -1.95 0.14
N ALA A 117 0.83 -2.90 -0.38
CA ALA A 117 -0.61 -2.81 -0.40
C ALA A 117 -1.18 -2.65 1.01
N HIS A 118 -0.79 -3.54 1.92
CA HIS A 118 -1.24 -3.53 3.31
C HIS A 118 -0.96 -2.19 3.99
N TYR A 119 0.26 -1.65 3.86
CA TYR A 119 0.64 -0.35 4.41
C TYR A 119 -0.31 0.80 4.00
N PHE A 120 -0.65 0.90 2.72
CA PHE A 120 -1.54 1.96 2.26
C PHE A 120 -3.00 1.69 2.63
N LEU A 121 -3.44 0.44 2.51
CA LEU A 121 -4.83 0.07 2.78
C LEU A 121 -5.18 0.20 4.26
N GLU A 122 -4.27 -0.15 5.18
CA GLU A 122 -4.48 0.00 6.62
C GLU A 122 -4.72 1.46 7.00
N ARG A 123 -3.87 2.37 6.50
CA ARG A 123 -4.02 3.83 6.72
C ARG A 123 -5.30 4.40 6.13
N ALA A 124 -5.74 3.89 4.97
CA ALA A 124 -7.02 4.29 4.40
C ALA A 124 -8.21 3.74 5.21
N ALA A 125 -8.09 2.51 5.73
CA ALA A 125 -9.11 1.87 6.55
C ALA A 125 -9.25 2.51 7.94
N GLU A 126 -8.17 3.04 8.52
CA GLU A 126 -8.20 3.89 9.72
C GLU A 126 -9.04 5.16 9.51
N GLN A 127 -9.08 5.65 8.27
CA GLN A 127 -9.89 6.81 7.84
C GLN A 127 -11.28 6.40 7.32
N ALA A 128 -11.77 5.22 7.69
CA ALA A 128 -13.09 4.69 7.33
C ALA A 128 -13.32 4.44 5.82
N GLN A 129 -12.27 4.31 5.00
CA GLN A 129 -12.44 4.01 3.58
C GLN A 129 -12.87 2.55 3.38
N ALA A 130 -14.13 2.36 2.97
CA ALA A 130 -14.75 1.03 2.84
C ALA A 130 -14.08 0.16 1.76
N ASP A 131 -13.63 0.78 0.65
CA ASP A 131 -12.89 0.06 -0.40
C ASP A 131 -11.58 -0.53 0.14
N ALA A 132 -10.87 0.21 0.99
CA ALA A 132 -9.60 -0.22 1.53
C ALA A 132 -9.78 -1.43 2.45
N MET A 133 -10.84 -1.41 3.28
CA MET A 133 -11.23 -2.54 4.12
C MET A 133 -11.56 -3.78 3.27
N HIS A 134 -12.28 -3.61 2.16
CA HIS A 134 -12.58 -4.73 1.27
C HIS A 134 -11.30 -5.32 0.65
N TRP A 135 -10.36 -4.49 0.20
CA TRP A 135 -9.07 -4.94 -0.33
C TRP A 135 -8.20 -5.64 0.72
N LEU A 136 -8.19 -5.18 1.97
CA LEU A 136 -7.54 -5.90 3.07
C LEU A 136 -8.15 -7.29 3.25
N GLY A 137 -9.48 -7.40 3.21
CA GLY A 137 -10.18 -8.68 3.26
C GLY A 137 -9.72 -9.66 2.18
N LEU A 138 -9.55 -9.18 0.94
CA LEU A 138 -9.04 -9.98 -0.17
C LEU A 138 -7.59 -10.42 0.01
N LEU A 139 -6.72 -9.54 0.54
CA LEU A 139 -5.32 -9.89 0.81
C LEU A 139 -5.21 -10.99 1.87
N TYR A 140 -5.92 -10.86 2.98
CA TYR A 140 -5.95 -11.90 4.02
C TYR A 140 -6.56 -13.21 3.50
N ALA A 141 -7.63 -13.17 2.71
CA ALA A 141 -8.23 -14.36 2.12
C ALA A 141 -7.28 -15.11 1.16
N ALA A 142 -6.35 -14.38 0.53
CA ALA A 142 -5.31 -14.94 -0.31
C ALA A 142 -4.05 -15.38 0.46
N GLY A 143 -4.03 -15.27 1.79
CA GLY A 143 -2.85 -15.55 2.61
C GLY A 143 -1.73 -14.52 2.49
N LEU A 144 -2.01 -13.35 1.88
CA LEU A 144 -1.06 -12.25 1.66
C LEU A 144 -1.12 -11.18 2.77
N GLY A 145 -1.66 -11.55 3.94
CA GLY A 145 -1.59 -10.70 5.13
C GLY A 145 -0.14 -10.57 5.61
N PRO A 146 0.17 -9.56 6.44
CA PRO A 146 1.48 -9.41 7.08
C PRO A 146 1.64 -10.48 8.17
N THR A 147 1.76 -11.74 7.78
CA THR A 147 2.20 -12.81 8.66
C THR A 147 3.72 -12.81 8.60
N GLY A 148 4.34 -12.18 9.60
CA GLY A 148 5.80 -12.17 9.73
C GLY A 148 6.34 -13.58 9.63
N ASP A 149 7.23 -13.81 8.67
CA ASP A 149 8.04 -15.01 8.52
C ASP A 149 7.27 -16.32 8.75
N ALA A 150 6.01 -16.41 8.29
CA ALA A 150 5.25 -17.65 8.32
C ALA A 150 5.88 -18.59 7.30
N SER A 151 6.92 -19.28 7.75
CA SER A 151 7.45 -20.50 7.15
C SER A 151 6.27 -21.37 6.72
N ASP A 152 6.26 -21.71 5.43
CA ASP A 152 5.33 -22.61 4.77
C ASP A 152 4.98 -23.81 5.69
N GLY A 153 3.84 -23.76 6.40
CA GLY A 153 3.39 -24.92 7.19
C GLY A 153 2.66 -24.69 8.52
N ASP A 154 2.46 -23.47 9.02
CA ASP A 154 1.58 -23.32 10.20
C ASP A 154 0.10 -23.39 9.79
N ALA A 155 -0.53 -24.53 10.04
CA ALA A 155 -1.96 -24.75 9.81
C ALA A 155 -2.87 -23.73 10.54
N ASN A 156 -2.35 -23.01 11.54
CA ASN A 156 -3.09 -21.94 12.22
C ASN A 156 -3.03 -20.59 11.49
N ALA A 157 -2.07 -20.40 10.58
CA ALA A 157 -1.98 -19.18 9.78
C ALA A 157 -3.22 -19.03 8.89
N ASP A 158 -3.68 -20.11 8.29
CA ASP A 158 -4.89 -20.13 7.44
C ASP A 158 -6.15 -19.74 8.23
N THR A 159 -6.27 -20.21 9.48
CA THR A 159 -7.43 -19.89 10.33
C THR A 159 -7.41 -18.41 10.76
N SER A 160 -6.23 -17.90 11.12
CA SER A 160 -6.04 -16.48 11.47
C SER A 160 -6.31 -15.56 10.29
N ASN A 161 -5.80 -15.92 9.10
CA ASN A 161 -6.02 -15.17 7.86
C ASN A 161 -7.49 -15.18 7.44
N ASN A 162 -8.18 -16.31 7.54
CA ASN A 162 -9.62 -16.39 7.25
C ASN A 162 -10.44 -15.54 8.23
N ALA A 163 -10.10 -15.53 9.52
CA ALA A 163 -10.75 -14.69 10.51
C ALA A 163 -10.55 -13.19 10.21
N MET A 164 -9.32 -12.79 9.84
CA MET A 164 -9.06 -11.41 9.41
C MET A 164 -9.75 -11.02 8.11
N ALA A 165 -9.77 -11.93 7.13
CA ALA A 165 -10.53 -11.70 5.90
C ALA A 165 -12.00 -11.40 6.23
N LEU A 166 -12.64 -12.24 7.02
CA LEU A 166 -14.05 -12.06 7.40
C LEU A 166 -14.27 -10.76 8.19
N MET A 167 -13.39 -10.44 9.14
CA MET A 167 -13.46 -9.19 9.91
C MET A 167 -13.40 -7.96 8.98
N TRP A 168 -12.46 -7.93 8.04
CA TRP A 168 -12.30 -6.80 7.12
C TRP A 168 -13.46 -6.66 6.15
N ILE A 169 -13.99 -7.79 5.62
CA ILE A 169 -15.20 -7.80 4.80
C ILE A 169 -16.41 -7.29 5.59
N ALA A 170 -16.56 -7.72 6.86
CA ALA A 170 -17.64 -7.24 7.72
C ALA A 170 -17.53 -5.73 7.99
N LYS A 171 -16.31 -5.23 8.24
CA LYS A 171 -16.04 -3.80 8.44
C LYS A 171 -16.37 -3.00 7.17
N ALA A 172 -15.93 -3.47 6.01
CA ALA A 172 -16.25 -2.85 4.73
C ALA A 172 -17.78 -2.77 4.49
N ALA A 173 -18.50 -3.85 4.79
CA ALA A 173 -19.96 -3.90 4.68
C ALA A 173 -20.65 -2.88 5.63
N ALA A 174 -20.16 -2.76 6.86
CA ALA A 174 -20.66 -1.77 7.83
C ALA A 174 -20.46 -0.32 7.38
N HIS A 175 -19.37 -0.06 6.65
CA HIS A 175 -19.07 1.23 6.02
C HIS A 175 -19.70 1.40 4.63
N GLY A 176 -20.65 0.53 4.23
CA GLY A 176 -21.47 0.71 3.03
C GLY A 176 -20.89 0.10 1.74
N HIS A 177 -19.81 -0.68 1.79
CA HIS A 177 -19.24 -1.32 0.60
C HIS A 177 -20.21 -2.39 0.04
N ALA A 178 -20.75 -2.15 -1.16
CA ALA A 178 -21.83 -2.93 -1.73
C ALA A 178 -21.46 -4.41 -1.97
N ILE A 179 -20.25 -4.67 -2.49
CA ILE A 179 -19.77 -6.04 -2.75
C ILE A 179 -19.51 -6.77 -1.43
N ALA A 180 -18.96 -6.07 -0.43
CA ALA A 180 -18.66 -6.67 0.87
C ALA A 180 -19.94 -7.07 1.60
N ARG A 181 -21.00 -6.27 1.48
CA ARG A 181 -22.32 -6.61 2.02
C ARG A 181 -22.89 -7.87 1.36
N GLN A 182 -22.73 -8.03 0.05
CA GLN A 182 -23.17 -9.24 -0.65
C GLN A 182 -22.33 -10.47 -0.23
N GLN A 183 -21.01 -10.31 -0.14
CA GLN A 183 -20.11 -11.37 0.34
C GLN A 183 -20.46 -11.79 1.76
N LEU A 184 -20.67 -10.83 2.67
CA LEU A 184 -21.03 -11.10 4.06
C LEU A 184 -22.38 -11.83 4.16
N ALA A 185 -23.38 -11.42 3.37
CA ALA A 185 -24.68 -12.10 3.33
C ALA A 185 -24.57 -13.55 2.82
N ALA A 186 -23.69 -13.82 1.85
CA ALA A 186 -23.44 -15.17 1.36
C ALA A 186 -22.69 -16.04 2.39
N LEU A 187 -21.72 -15.45 3.11
CA LEU A 187 -20.93 -16.15 4.13
C LEU A 187 -21.69 -16.40 5.42
N VAL A 188 -22.61 -15.49 5.78
CA VAL A 188 -23.39 -15.54 7.01
C VAL A 188 -24.87 -15.20 6.70
N PRO A 189 -25.63 -16.15 6.14
CA PRO A 189 -26.99 -15.91 5.63
C PRO A 189 -28.02 -15.53 6.70
N ASN A 190 -27.70 -15.69 7.99
CA ASN A 190 -28.57 -15.33 9.12
C ASN A 190 -28.14 -14.03 9.84
N LEU A 191 -27.21 -13.25 9.28
CA LEU A 191 -26.85 -11.95 9.88
C LEU A 191 -28.05 -10.99 9.81
N PRO A 192 -28.52 -10.42 10.94
CA PRO A 192 -29.50 -9.34 10.89
C PRO A 192 -28.99 -8.20 10.01
N ASN A 193 -29.88 -7.61 9.21
CA ASN A 193 -29.55 -6.50 8.31
C ASN A 193 -28.68 -5.47 9.02
N LEU A 194 -27.40 -5.36 8.62
CA LEU A 194 -26.53 -4.31 9.15
C LEU A 194 -27.19 -2.96 8.85
N PRO A 195 -27.29 -2.05 9.83
CA PRO A 195 -27.78 -0.71 9.56
C PRO A 195 -26.88 -0.10 8.47
N ALA A 196 -27.49 0.37 7.39
CA ALA A 196 -26.78 1.21 6.43
C ALA A 196 -26.22 2.40 7.22
N GLY A 197 -24.89 2.49 7.32
CA GLY A 197 -24.19 3.43 8.20
C GLY A 197 -24.82 4.81 8.18
N GLY A 198 -25.19 5.30 9.36
CA GLY A 198 -25.68 6.65 9.56
C GLY A 198 -24.60 7.64 9.18
N GLN A 199 -24.98 8.62 8.35
CA GLN A 199 -24.19 9.81 8.10
C GLN A 199 -24.02 10.57 9.42
N ALA A 200 -22.78 10.85 9.80
CA ALA A 200 -22.41 11.89 10.74
C ALA A 200 -21.19 12.61 10.18
#